data_AF-A0A382KEI2-F1
#
_entry.id   AF-A0A382KEI2-F1
#
_cell.length_a   1.000
_cell.length_b   1.000
_cell.length_c   1.000
_cell.angle_alpha   90.00
_cell.angle_beta   90.00
_cell.angle_gamma   90.00
#
_symmetry.space_group_name_H-M   'P 1'
#
loop_
_entity.id
_entity.type
_entity.pdbx_description
1 polymer ?
#
loop_
_entity_poly.entity_id
_entity_poly.type
_entity_poly.pdbx_seq_one_letter_code
_entity_poly.pdbx_strand_id
1 'polypeptide(L)'
;MSEETKKEDEVRTADILIEDSEAEVHHYVGIGIGLGTAFGVTFGVVFGEAIFGNVGAGIGAGIAIGIGVGAAIGSALSRASR
;
A
#
# COMPACT_ATOMS: atom_id res chain seq x y z
N MET A 1 41.84 16.18 -17.09
CA MET A 1 40.42 15.81 -17.13
C MET A 1 40.07 15.19 -15.79
N SER A 2 39.59 15.91 -14.77
CA SER A 2 38.97 17.26 -14.77
C SER A 2 37.75 17.35 -15.71
N GLU A 3 36.57 17.80 -15.36
CA GLU A 3 35.91 18.12 -14.08
C GLU A 3 34.68 17.16 -13.97
N GLU A 4 33.68 17.22 -13.08
CA GLU A 4 33.28 18.22 -12.08
C GLU A 4 32.64 17.50 -10.86
N THR A 5 31.32 17.65 -10.63
CA THR A 5 30.61 17.23 -9.41
C THR A 5 29.15 16.80 -9.66
N LYS A 6 28.72 15.81 -8.88
CA LYS A 6 27.51 15.85 -8.03
C LYS A 6 26.33 16.74 -8.49
N LYS A 7 25.24 16.12 -8.94
CA LYS A 7 23.89 16.66 -8.72
C LYS A 7 23.03 15.68 -7.94
N GLU A 8 22.77 16.05 -6.70
CA GLU A 8 21.65 15.55 -5.92
C GLU A 8 20.41 16.30 -6.40
N ASP A 9 19.43 15.61 -6.96
CA ASP A 9 18.07 16.14 -7.09
C ASP A 9 17.12 15.26 -6.26
N GLU A 10 16.63 15.87 -5.19
CA GLU A 10 15.87 15.29 -4.10
C GLU A 10 14.44 14.95 -4.54
N VAL A 11 14.13 13.66 -4.73
CA VAL A 11 12.75 13.16 -4.63
C VAL A 11 12.73 11.86 -3.83
N ARG A 12 12.55 12.00 -2.51
CA ARG A 12 12.44 10.92 -1.51
C ARG A 12 11.08 10.21 -1.63
N THR A 13 10.85 9.49 -2.73
CA THR A 13 9.55 8.85 -3.03
C THR A 13 9.71 7.40 -3.51
N ALA A 14 10.79 6.73 -3.06
CA ALA A 14 11.00 5.30 -3.22
C ALA A 14 11.10 4.54 -1.88
N ASP A 15 11.07 5.25 -0.74
CA ASP A 15 10.73 4.67 0.56
C ASP A 15 9.22 4.37 0.63
N ILE A 16 8.74 3.53 -0.29
CA ILE A 16 7.58 2.69 0.01
C ILE A 16 8.12 1.65 0.98
N LEU A 17 8.07 2.00 2.27
CA LEU A 17 8.32 1.08 3.37
C LEU A 17 7.33 -0.09 3.25
N ILE A 18 7.74 -1.13 2.54
CA ILE A 18 7.29 -2.48 2.82
C ILE A 18 8.05 -2.89 4.08
N GLU A 19 7.64 -2.33 5.22
CA GLU A 19 8.08 -2.78 6.52
C GLU A 19 7.77 -4.28 6.64
N ASP A 20 8.79 -5.05 7.05
CA ASP A 20 8.70 -6.48 7.33
C ASP A 20 7.56 -6.77 8.34
N SER A 21 6.38 -7.05 7.80
CA SER A 21 5.25 -7.56 8.57
C SER A 21 5.38 -9.08 8.73
N GLU A 22 6.49 -9.53 9.33
CA GLU A 22 6.56 -10.86 9.95
C GLU A 22 5.54 -10.93 11.09
N ALA A 23 4.33 -11.40 10.76
CA ALA A 23 3.26 -11.63 11.70
C ALA A 23 2.57 -12.96 11.38
N GLU A 24 3.11 -14.05 11.94
CA GLU A 24 2.48 -15.38 11.96
C GLU A 24 1.25 -15.38 12.90
N VAL A 25 0.21 -14.61 12.56
CA VAL A 25 -1.03 -14.53 13.33
C VAL A 25 -2.23 -14.47 12.37
N HIS A 26 -2.91 -15.60 12.23
CA HIS A 26 -4.11 -15.81 11.41
C HIS A 26 -3.93 -15.64 9.88
N HIS A 27 -3.69 -16.77 9.20
CA HIS A 27 -3.57 -16.92 7.74
C HIS A 27 -4.60 -16.10 6.91
N TYR A 28 -5.86 -16.05 7.33
CA TYR A 28 -6.91 -15.27 6.64
C TYR A 28 -6.78 -13.75 6.80
N VAL A 29 -6.18 -13.26 7.89
CA VAL A 29 -5.92 -11.82 8.10
C VAL A 29 -4.80 -11.35 7.17
N GLY A 30 -3.72 -12.12 7.06
CA GLY A 30 -2.62 -11.84 6.12
C GLY A 30 -3.10 -11.83 4.66
N ILE A 31 -3.88 -12.84 4.24
CA ILE A 31 -4.50 -12.88 2.90
C ILE A 31 -5.42 -11.67 2.69
N GLY A 32 -6.24 -11.33 3.69
CA GLY A 32 -7.13 -10.17 3.66
C GLY A 32 -6.37 -8.87 3.43
N ILE A 33 -5.31 -8.62 4.21
CA ILE A 33 -4.44 -7.43 4.08
C ILE A 33 -3.75 -7.40 2.71
N GLY A 34 -3.19 -8.52 2.23
CA GLY A 34 -2.49 -8.58 0.94
C GLY A 34 -3.41 -8.37 -0.28
N LEU A 35 -4.64 -8.89 -0.24
CA LEU A 35 -5.66 -8.55 -1.24
C LEU A 35 -6.08 -7.08 -1.11
N GLY A 36 -6.25 -6.61 0.13
CA GLY A 36 -6.56 -5.23 0.46
C GLY A 36 -5.57 -4.22 -0.12
N THR A 37 -4.26 -4.44 0.04
CA THR A 37 -3.22 -3.58 -0.53
C THR A 37 -3.20 -3.64 -2.05
N ALA A 38 -3.29 -4.83 -2.66
CA ALA A 38 -3.28 -4.97 -4.12
C ALA A 38 -4.45 -4.25 -4.80
N PHE A 39 -5.68 -4.42 -4.28
CA PHE A 39 -6.84 -3.66 -4.73
C PHE A 39 -6.72 -2.17 -4.38
N GLY A 40 -6.22 -1.85 -3.19
CA GLY A 40 -6.00 -0.49 -2.71
C GLY A 40 -5.08 0.33 -3.62
N VAL A 41 -3.95 -0.23 -4.08
CA VAL A 41 -3.08 0.41 -5.06
C VAL A 41 -3.78 0.57 -6.40
N THR A 42 -4.44 -0.48 -6.90
CA THR A 42 -5.10 -0.47 -8.22
C THR A 42 -6.20 0.59 -8.29
N PHE A 43 -7.10 0.61 -7.30
CA PHE A 43 -8.14 1.63 -7.18
C PHE A 43 -7.55 3.00 -6.83
N GLY A 44 -6.48 3.06 -6.04
CA GLY A 44 -5.78 4.28 -5.69
C GLY A 44 -5.16 5.00 -6.89
N VAL A 45 -4.62 4.27 -7.88
CA VAL A 45 -4.17 4.87 -9.13
C VAL A 45 -5.35 5.46 -9.92
N VAL A 46 -6.39 4.65 -10.14
CA VAL A 46 -7.55 5.03 -10.97
C VAL A 46 -8.34 6.20 -10.37
N PHE A 47 -8.66 6.14 -9.08
CA PHE A 47 -9.38 7.22 -8.38
C PHE A 47 -8.45 8.37 -7.97
N GLY A 48 -7.14 8.15 -7.84
CA GLY A 48 -6.15 9.20 -7.58
C GLY A 48 -6.07 10.23 -8.70
N GLU A 49 -5.96 9.75 -9.93
CA GLU A 49 -6.10 10.60 -11.13
C GLU A 49 -7.50 11.22 -11.19
N ALA A 50 -8.55 10.38 -11.19
CA ALA A 50 -9.91 10.84 -11.49
C ALA A 50 -10.56 11.76 -10.44
N ILE A 51 -10.17 11.67 -9.16
CA ILE A 51 -10.76 12.45 -8.05
C ILE A 51 -9.79 13.54 -7.55
N PHE A 52 -8.51 13.23 -7.41
CA PHE A 52 -7.53 14.13 -6.81
C PHE A 52 -6.60 14.82 -7.82
N GLY A 53 -6.62 14.42 -9.11
CA GLY A 53 -5.63 14.86 -10.10
C GLY A 53 -4.19 14.48 -9.70
N ASN A 54 -4.03 13.49 -8.82
CA ASN A 54 -2.74 13.10 -8.26
C ASN A 54 -2.75 11.62 -7.88
N VAL A 55 -2.06 10.83 -8.70
CA VAL A 55 -1.89 9.38 -8.53
C VAL A 55 -1.28 9.02 -7.15
N GLY A 56 -0.28 9.78 -6.67
CA GLY A 56 0.39 9.50 -5.40
C GLY A 56 -0.53 9.66 -4.18
N ALA A 57 -1.35 10.71 -4.17
CA ALA A 57 -2.36 10.92 -3.12
C ALA A 57 -3.42 9.80 -3.14
N GLY A 58 -3.85 9.38 -4.33
CA GLY A 58 -4.79 8.27 -4.49
C GLY A 58 -4.23 6.92 -4.08
N ILE A 59 -2.97 6.60 -4.42
CA ILE A 59 -2.30 5.37 -3.97
C ILE A 59 -2.26 5.34 -2.43
N GLY A 60 -1.85 6.43 -1.77
CA GLY A 60 -1.78 6.49 -0.31
C GLY A 60 -3.15 6.25 0.36
N ALA A 61 -4.18 6.94 -0.11
CA ALA A 61 -5.55 6.75 0.38
C ALA A 61 -6.10 5.34 0.07
N GLY A 62 -5.83 4.83 -1.13
CA GLY A 62 -6.25 3.51 -1.59
C GLY A 62 -5.62 2.38 -0.79
N ILE A 63 -4.32 2.45 -0.49
CA ILE A 63 -3.62 1.50 0.39
C ILE A 63 -4.23 1.52 1.79
N ALA A 64 -4.44 2.71 2.39
CA ALA A 64 -4.98 2.83 3.74
C ALA A 64 -6.39 2.22 3.87
N ILE A 65 -7.28 2.51 2.91
CA ILE A 65 -8.63 1.92 2.82
C ILE A 65 -8.52 0.40 2.58
N GLY A 66 -7.65 0.00 1.65
CA GLY A 66 -7.40 -1.39 1.27
C GLY A 66 -6.98 -2.26 2.45
N ILE A 67 -5.97 -1.83 3.23
CA ILE A 67 -5.51 -2.53 4.44
C ILE A 67 -6.64 -2.63 5.46
N GLY A 68 -7.36 -1.54 5.74
CA GLY A 68 -8.45 -1.52 6.71
C GLY A 68 -9.58 -2.50 6.36
N VAL A 69 -10.03 -2.49 5.10
CA VAL A 69 -11.04 -3.41 4.58
C VAL A 69 -10.51 -4.85 4.57
N GLY A 70 -9.28 -5.06 4.11
CA GLY A 70 -8.62 -6.36 4.06
C GLY A 70 -8.49 -7.03 5.43
N ALA A 71 -7.99 -6.28 6.42
CA ALA A 71 -7.89 -6.74 7.81
C ALA A 71 -9.27 -7.05 8.42
N ALA A 72 -10.28 -6.22 8.16
CA ALA A 72 -11.64 -6.45 8.63
C ALA A 72 -12.26 -7.72 8.05
N ILE A 73 -12.14 -7.93 6.73
CA ILE A 73 -12.64 -9.13 6.03
C ILE A 73 -11.89 -10.38 6.51
N GLY A 74 -10.55 -10.33 6.57
CA GLY A 74 -9.74 -11.46 7.05
C GLY A 74 -10.06 -11.85 8.50
N SER A 75 -10.30 -10.86 9.36
CA SER A 75 -10.74 -11.06 10.75
C SER A 75 -12.18 -11.57 10.87
N ALA A 76 -13.07 -11.22 9.95
CA ALA A 76 -14.42 -11.76 9.89
C ALA A 76 -14.41 -13.21 9.41
N LEU A 77 -13.70 -13.51 8.32
CA LEU A 77 -13.56 -14.85 7.76
C LEU A 77 -12.88 -15.81 8.74
N SER A 78 -11.84 -15.37 9.44
CA SER A 78 -11.20 -16.17 10.49
C SER A 78 -12.11 -16.46 11.69
N ARG A 79 -13.16 -15.66 11.93
CA ARG A 79 -14.18 -15.94 12.96
C ARG A 79 -15.28 -16.86 12.44
N ALA A 80 -15.62 -16.77 11.15
CA ALA A 80 -16.60 -17.65 10.50
C ALA A 80 -16.09 -19.08 10.24
N SER A 81 -14.76 -19.29 10.30
CA SER A 81 -14.10 -20.60 10.13
C SER A 81 -13.83 -21.33 11.46
N ARG A 82 -14.41 -20.86 12.57
CA ARG A 82 -14.37 -21.48 13.91
C ARG A 82 -15.75 -22.01 14.31
#